data_AF-A0A1V6RY43-F1
#
_entry.id   AF-A0A1V6RY43-F1
#
_cell.length_a   1.000
_cell.length_b   1.000
_cell.length_c   1.000
_cell.angle_alpha   90.00
_cell.angle_beta   90.00
_cell.angle_gamma   90.00
#
_symmetry.space_group_name_H-M   'P 1'
#
loop_
_entity.id
_entity.type
_entity.pdbx_description
1 polymer ?
#
loop_
_entity_poly.entity_id
_entity_poly.type
_entity_poly.pdbx_seq_one_letter_code
_entity_poly.pdbx_strand_id
1 'polypeptide(L)'
;MAKQLYYLPQGSRILVTGANGYIGSNVVHSLLELGFKTEGEKEAWSWMEKNKPDFQFNTVLPNFTIERILHEEIHGSTMGWVRGITTGNPSAFGLFAPQYFCDVIDIARLHAAALLDPNTVSRRLFGFAAPINLTDMILAVQKLQPDNILIPEPPVDEGRDLSEVIPAKEAERLLREFCGREGWTSLEEIIAQGIEGC
;
A
#
# COMPACT_ATOMS: atom_id res chain seq x y z
N MET A 1 34.78 -14.62 -26.95
CA MET A 1 34.39 -14.07 -25.63
C MET A 1 32.88 -14.17 -25.53
N ALA A 2 32.32 -14.71 -24.44
CA ALA A 2 30.89 -14.69 -24.23
C ALA A 2 30.43 -13.22 -24.11
N LYS A 3 29.39 -12.84 -24.88
CA LYS A 3 28.78 -11.52 -24.76
C LYS A 3 28.22 -11.40 -23.34
N GLN A 4 28.70 -10.41 -22.59
CA GLN A 4 28.10 -10.06 -21.31
C GLN A 4 26.66 -9.62 -21.57
N LEU A 5 25.70 -10.48 -21.22
CA LEU A 5 24.27 -10.29 -21.51
C LEU A 5 23.64 -9.22 -20.60
N TYR A 6 24.20 -9.05 -19.40
CA TYR A 6 23.71 -8.13 -18.37
C TYR A 6 24.82 -7.21 -17.88
N TYR A 7 24.49 -5.93 -17.65
CA TYR A 7 25.46 -4.91 -17.20
C TYR A 7 26.03 -5.20 -15.81
N LEU A 8 25.26 -5.89 -14.95
CA LEU A 8 25.69 -6.39 -13.64
C LEU A 8 26.19 -7.83 -13.75
N PRO A 9 27.27 -8.21 -13.03
CA PRO A 9 27.70 -9.59 -12.95
C PRO A 9 26.60 -10.51 -12.43
N GLN A 10 26.44 -11.71 -13.00
CA GLN A 10 25.49 -12.71 -12.53
C GLN A 10 25.76 -13.07 -11.06
N GLY A 11 24.71 -13.20 -10.24
CA GLY A 11 24.83 -13.42 -8.79
C GLY A 11 25.08 -12.16 -7.95
N SER A 12 25.12 -10.98 -8.58
CA SER A 12 25.18 -9.69 -7.87
C SER A 12 23.99 -9.51 -6.92
N ARG A 13 24.24 -8.78 -5.84
CA ARG A 13 23.27 -8.45 -4.79
C ARG A 13 22.65 -7.09 -5.08
N ILE A 14 21.32 -7.03 -5.13
CA ILE A 14 20.54 -5.85 -5.50
C ILE A 14 19.53 -5.59 -4.38
N LEU A 15 19.64 -4.43 -3.73
CA LEU A 15 18.63 -3.95 -2.77
C LEU A 15 17.45 -3.40 -3.55
N VAL A 16 16.26 -3.97 -3.34
CA VAL A 16 15.00 -3.47 -3.90
C VAL A 16 14.22 -2.81 -2.78
N THR A 17 14.19 -1.48 -2.77
CA THR A 17 13.35 -0.71 -1.85
C THR A 17 11.88 -0.90 -2.23
N GLY A 18 11.00 -1.17 -1.27
CA GLY A 18 9.61 -1.50 -1.57
C GLY A 18 9.44 -2.86 -2.25
N ALA A 19 10.38 -3.80 -2.05
CA ALA A 19 10.34 -5.18 -2.56
C ALA A 19 8.99 -5.92 -2.36
N ASN A 20 8.18 -5.47 -1.40
CA ASN A 20 6.90 -6.05 -1.06
C ASN A 20 5.70 -5.42 -1.79
N GLY A 21 5.87 -4.24 -2.39
CA GLY A 21 4.81 -3.59 -3.17
C GLY A 21 4.65 -4.22 -4.56
N TYR A 22 3.55 -3.96 -5.26
CA TYR A 22 3.22 -4.58 -6.55
C TYR A 22 4.36 -4.49 -7.60
N ILE A 23 4.95 -3.30 -7.77
CA ILE A 23 6.07 -3.10 -8.70
C ILE A 23 7.34 -3.77 -8.16
N GLY A 24 7.63 -3.57 -6.87
CA GLY A 24 8.84 -4.10 -6.24
C GLY A 24 8.89 -5.63 -6.23
N SER A 25 7.75 -6.31 -6.05
CA SER A 25 7.67 -7.76 -6.03
C SER A 25 7.86 -8.37 -7.41
N ASN A 26 7.30 -7.76 -8.47
CA ASN A 26 7.56 -8.14 -9.86
C ASN A 26 9.03 -7.93 -10.24
N VAL A 27 9.63 -6.79 -9.85
CA VAL A 27 11.06 -6.53 -10.04
C VAL A 27 11.90 -7.57 -9.31
N VAL A 28 11.56 -7.89 -8.06
CA VAL A 28 12.24 -8.95 -7.29
C VAL A 28 12.14 -10.30 -8.01
N HIS A 29 10.94 -10.68 -8.47
CA HIS A 29 10.71 -11.93 -9.17
C HIS A 29 11.59 -12.04 -10.44
N SER A 30 11.57 -11.03 -11.31
CA SER A 30 12.40 -11.01 -12.51
C SER A 30 13.90 -11.04 -12.20
N LEU A 31 14.35 -10.31 -11.18
CA LEU A 31 15.76 -10.33 -10.78
C LEU A 31 16.19 -11.71 -10.25
N LEU A 32 15.32 -12.42 -9.53
CA LEU A 32 15.58 -13.78 -9.07
C LEU A 32 15.65 -14.78 -10.24
N GLU A 33 14.74 -14.70 -11.23
CA GLU A 33 14.78 -15.55 -12.44
C GLU A 33 16.07 -15.36 -13.24
N LEU A 34 16.59 -14.13 -13.27
CA LEU A 34 17.84 -13.78 -13.94
C LEU A 34 19.10 -14.18 -13.14
N GLY A 35 18.93 -14.81 -11.97
CA GLY A 35 20.04 -15.30 -11.14
C GLY A 35 20.73 -14.21 -10.31
N PHE A 36 20.07 -13.06 -10.08
CA PHE A 36 20.51 -12.06 -9.11
C PHE A 36 20.00 -12.40 -7.71
N LYS A 37 20.63 -11.80 -6.69
CA LYS A 37 20.18 -11.89 -5.30
C LYS A 37 19.47 -10.60 -4.95
N THR A 38 18.22 -10.67 -4.53
CA THR A 38 17.42 -9.50 -4.16
C THR A 38 17.31 -9.37 -2.65
N GLU A 39 17.46 -8.14 -2.15
CA GLU A 39 17.39 -7.80 -0.73
C GLU A 39 16.24 -6.82 -0.48
N GLY A 40 15.55 -6.96 0.64
CA GLY A 40 14.36 -6.19 1.00
C GLY A 40 14.01 -6.41 2.47
N GLU A 41 12.72 -6.48 2.82
CA GLU A 41 12.28 -6.77 4.19
C GLU A 41 12.98 -8.02 4.77
N LYS A 42 13.21 -9.06 3.96
CA LYS A 42 13.87 -10.30 4.38
C LYS A 42 15.28 -10.08 4.95
N GLU A 43 16.09 -9.20 4.37
CA GLU A 43 17.44 -8.94 4.88
C GLU A 43 17.43 -8.09 6.15
N ALA A 44 16.46 -7.18 6.30
CA ALA A 44 16.28 -6.48 7.56
C ALA A 44 16.00 -7.49 8.69
N TRP A 45 15.09 -8.45 8.46
CA TRP A 45 14.85 -9.55 9.41
C TRP A 45 16.08 -10.44 9.64
N SER A 46 16.80 -10.83 8.57
CA SER A 46 18.04 -11.62 8.71
C SER A 46 19.14 -10.88 9.46
N TRP A 47 19.24 -9.56 9.28
CA TRP A 47 20.18 -8.72 10.01
C TRP A 47 19.80 -8.64 11.50
N MET A 48 18.52 -8.48 11.84
CA MET A 48 18.04 -8.51 13.23
C MET A 48 18.36 -9.84 13.90
N GLU A 49 18.11 -10.97 13.23
CA GLU A 49 18.40 -12.31 13.75
C GLU A 49 19.90 -12.53 13.98
N LYS A 50 20.73 -12.08 13.04
CA LYS A 50 22.18 -12.25 13.08
C LYS A 50 22.86 -11.34 14.11
N ASN A 51 22.49 -10.07 14.16
CA ASN A 51 23.22 -9.06 14.92
C ASN A 51 22.63 -8.80 16.29
N LYS A 52 21.36 -9.15 16.53
CA LYS A 52 20.66 -9.03 17.82
C LYS A 52 20.92 -7.67 18.50
N PRO A 53 20.64 -6.56 17.82
CA PRO A 53 20.86 -5.23 18.39
C PRO A 53 19.96 -4.99 19.62
N ASP A 54 20.29 -3.98 20.41
CA ASP A 54 19.49 -3.58 21.59
C ASP A 54 18.19 -2.82 21.23
N PHE A 55 17.88 -2.66 19.95
CA PHE A 55 16.64 -2.04 19.46
C PHE A 55 15.66 -3.07 18.90
N GLN A 56 14.38 -2.72 18.89
CA GLN A 56 13.32 -3.53 18.28
C GLN A 56 13.09 -3.15 16.82
N PHE A 57 12.60 -4.09 16.03
CA PHE A 57 12.28 -3.88 14.62
C PHE A 57 10.90 -4.42 14.31
N ASN A 58 10.11 -3.61 13.61
CA ASN A 58 8.79 -3.93 13.10
C ASN A 58 8.70 -3.41 11.67
N THR A 59 7.82 -4.01 10.86
CA THR A 59 7.50 -3.52 9.52
C THR A 59 6.02 -3.19 9.43
N VAL A 60 5.69 -2.09 8.74
CA VAL A 60 4.32 -1.77 8.34
C VAL A 60 4.25 -1.95 6.83
N LEU A 61 3.25 -2.68 6.36
CA LEU A 61 3.03 -3.01 4.96
C LEU A 61 1.71 -2.38 4.52
N PRO A 62 1.72 -1.14 4.01
CA PRO A 62 0.54 -0.52 3.42
C PRO A 62 0.14 -1.20 2.11
N ASN A 63 -1.15 -1.20 1.81
CA ASN A 63 -1.66 -1.49 0.46
C ASN A 63 -2.06 -0.17 -0.24
N PHE A 64 -3.12 -0.14 -1.05
CA PHE A 64 -3.54 1.04 -1.79
C PHE A 64 -3.91 2.18 -0.83
N THR A 65 -2.99 3.12 -0.61
CA THR A 65 -3.08 4.10 0.47
C THR A 65 -3.80 5.36 -0.01
N ILE A 66 -4.92 5.75 0.60
CA ILE A 66 -5.77 6.86 0.15
C ILE A 66 -5.92 7.85 1.30
N GLU A 67 -5.65 9.13 1.07
CA GLU A 67 -5.98 10.25 1.97
C GLU A 67 -5.66 11.59 1.28
N ARG A 68 -5.84 12.70 1.99
CA ARG A 68 -5.42 14.04 1.61
C ARG A 68 -3.98 14.09 1.11
N ILE A 69 -3.81 14.79 0.01
CA ILE A 69 -2.50 15.22 -0.48
C ILE A 69 -2.12 16.48 0.30
N LEU A 70 -1.03 16.41 1.06
CA LEU A 70 -0.61 17.51 1.95
C LEU A 70 0.16 18.62 1.25
N HIS A 71 0.74 18.36 0.07
CA HIS A 71 1.60 19.30 -0.64
C HIS A 71 1.02 19.63 -2.01
N GLU A 72 0.75 20.91 -2.27
CA GLU A 72 0.04 21.39 -3.46
C GLU A 72 0.74 21.03 -4.77
N GLU A 73 2.09 21.03 -4.76
CA GLU A 73 2.89 20.70 -5.94
C GLU A 73 3.02 19.18 -6.20
N ILE A 74 2.53 18.34 -5.29
CA ILE A 74 2.60 16.88 -5.43
C ILE A 74 1.22 16.40 -5.81
N HIS A 75 1.06 15.86 -7.03
CA HIS A 75 -0.24 15.35 -7.50
C HIS A 75 -0.82 14.21 -6.63
N GLY A 76 0.02 13.57 -5.80
CA GLY A 76 -0.33 12.38 -5.03
C GLY A 76 -0.17 11.12 -5.86
N SER A 77 0.29 10.03 -5.22
CA SER A 77 0.49 8.75 -5.89
C SER A 77 -0.86 8.05 -6.13
N THR A 78 -1.28 7.19 -5.20
CA THR A 78 -2.55 6.46 -5.22
C THR A 78 -3.77 7.39 -5.11
N MET A 79 -3.74 8.41 -4.25
CA MET A 79 -4.83 9.41 -4.19
C MET A 79 -4.98 10.21 -5.49
N GLY A 80 -3.88 10.47 -6.21
CA GLY A 80 -3.92 11.14 -7.51
C GLY A 80 -4.77 10.36 -8.52
N TRP A 81 -4.74 9.02 -8.46
CA TRP A 81 -5.57 8.16 -9.30
C TRP A 81 -7.06 8.32 -8.95
N VAL A 82 -7.38 8.30 -7.64
CA VAL A 82 -8.76 8.51 -7.15
C VAL A 82 -9.28 9.89 -7.55
N ARG A 83 -8.46 10.94 -7.50
CA ARG A 83 -8.83 12.27 -8.03
C ARG A 83 -9.00 12.30 -9.54
N GLY A 84 -8.29 11.45 -10.27
CA GLY A 84 -8.54 11.25 -11.70
C GLY A 84 -10.01 10.94 -11.99
N ILE A 85 -10.69 10.18 -11.12
CA ILE A 85 -12.12 9.86 -11.23
C ILE A 85 -12.98 11.12 -11.21
N THR A 86 -12.71 12.07 -10.31
CA THR A 86 -13.51 13.31 -10.19
C THR A 86 -13.39 14.21 -11.43
N THR A 87 -12.34 14.03 -12.23
CA THR A 87 -12.08 14.79 -13.46
C THR A 87 -12.43 14.01 -14.73
N GLY A 88 -13.04 12.83 -14.61
CA GLY A 88 -13.39 11.96 -15.73
C GLY A 88 -12.20 11.24 -16.37
N ASN A 89 -11.07 11.14 -15.68
CA ASN A 89 -9.85 10.49 -16.14
C ASN A 89 -9.47 9.27 -15.27
N PRO A 90 -10.15 8.12 -15.41
CA PRO A 90 -9.82 6.91 -14.68
C PRO A 90 -8.66 6.11 -15.32
N SER A 91 -7.90 6.69 -16.26
CA SER A 91 -6.90 5.94 -17.06
C SER A 91 -5.83 5.23 -16.23
N ALA A 92 -5.50 5.78 -15.05
CA ALA A 92 -4.58 5.16 -14.11
C ALA A 92 -5.06 3.78 -13.60
N PHE A 93 -6.36 3.53 -13.60
CA PHE A 93 -6.95 2.25 -13.22
C PHE A 93 -6.92 1.19 -14.33
N GLY A 94 -6.41 1.50 -15.52
CA GLY A 94 -6.22 0.49 -16.58
C GLY A 94 -5.26 -0.64 -16.22
N LEU A 95 -4.42 -0.44 -15.19
CA LEU A 95 -3.50 -1.46 -14.64
C LEU A 95 -3.88 -1.88 -13.21
N PHE A 96 -4.99 -1.38 -12.69
CA PHE A 96 -5.41 -1.66 -11.33
C PHE A 96 -6.08 -3.03 -11.26
N ALA A 97 -5.57 -3.90 -10.39
CA ALA A 97 -6.26 -5.10 -9.97
C ALA A 97 -6.96 -4.84 -8.63
N PRO A 98 -8.17 -5.40 -8.41
CA PRO A 98 -8.81 -5.38 -7.09
C PRO A 98 -7.84 -5.82 -6.00
N GLN A 99 -7.77 -5.06 -4.92
CA GLN A 99 -6.82 -5.26 -3.81
C GLN A 99 -7.32 -4.54 -2.55
N TYR A 100 -6.60 -4.62 -1.43
CA TYR A 100 -6.96 -3.88 -0.22
C TYR A 100 -6.60 -2.40 -0.31
N PHE A 101 -7.37 -1.55 0.37
CA PHE A 101 -6.97 -0.15 0.64
C PHE A 101 -6.52 0.06 2.08
N CYS A 102 -5.97 1.23 2.34
CA CYS A 102 -5.74 1.76 3.69
C CYS A 102 -5.74 3.28 3.70
N ASP A 103 -5.99 3.86 4.88
CA ASP A 103 -5.89 5.29 5.15
C ASP A 103 -4.45 5.71 5.47
N VAL A 104 -3.97 6.84 4.94
CA VAL A 104 -2.63 7.37 5.27
C VAL A 104 -2.50 7.62 6.78
N ILE A 105 -3.54 8.14 7.44
CA ILE A 105 -3.46 8.46 8.87
C ILE A 105 -3.45 7.18 9.72
N ASP A 106 -4.25 6.16 9.39
CA ASP A 106 -4.17 4.85 10.05
C ASP A 106 -2.81 4.17 9.82
N ILE A 107 -2.22 4.29 8.64
CA ILE A 107 -0.85 3.82 8.41
C ILE A 107 0.14 4.58 9.28
N ALA A 108 0.01 5.91 9.42
CA ALA A 108 0.87 6.70 10.30
C ALA A 108 0.71 6.29 11.78
N ARG A 109 -0.53 6.03 12.22
CA ARG A 109 -0.84 5.49 13.55
C ARG A 109 -0.16 4.14 13.78
N LEU A 110 -0.20 3.24 12.79
CA LEU A 110 0.50 1.95 12.88
C LEU A 110 2.01 2.10 12.98
N HIS A 111 2.62 3.04 12.26
CA HIS A 111 4.05 3.32 12.41
C HIS A 111 4.37 3.82 13.83
N ALA A 112 3.56 4.73 14.37
CA ALA A 112 3.72 5.22 15.73
C ALA A 112 3.55 4.08 16.76
N ALA A 113 2.52 3.25 16.61
CA ALA A 113 2.29 2.10 17.48
C ALA A 113 3.42 1.07 17.40
N ALA A 114 3.90 0.75 16.19
CA ALA A 114 5.04 -0.14 15.97
C ALA A 114 6.35 0.38 16.57
N LEU A 115 6.46 1.69 16.79
CA LEU A 115 7.62 2.31 17.42
C LEU A 115 7.48 2.39 18.95
N LEU A 116 6.27 2.61 19.45
CA LEU A 116 6.03 3.04 20.83
C LEU A 116 5.35 1.99 21.72
N ASP A 117 4.63 1.02 21.17
CA ASP A 117 4.00 -0.05 21.96
C ASP A 117 5.06 -1.09 22.38
N PRO A 118 5.37 -1.24 23.68
CA PRO A 118 6.36 -2.20 24.15
C PRO A 118 5.95 -3.66 23.87
N ASN A 119 4.68 -3.94 23.54
CA ASN A 119 4.18 -5.29 23.23
C ASN A 119 4.23 -5.62 21.74
N THR A 120 4.43 -4.61 20.88
CA THR A 120 4.54 -4.80 19.43
C THR A 120 6.01 -5.04 19.08
N VAL A 121 6.45 -6.30 19.17
CA VAL A 121 7.84 -6.70 18.92
C VAL A 121 7.92 -7.70 17.78
N SER A 122 8.83 -7.45 16.84
CA SER A 122 9.13 -8.33 15.70
C SER A 122 7.89 -8.67 14.85
N ARG A 123 7.08 -7.66 14.57
CA ARG A 123 5.81 -7.79 13.83
C ARG A 123 5.90 -7.28 12.39
N ARG A 124 5.11 -7.92 11.53
CA ARG A 124 4.79 -7.47 10.17
C ARG A 124 3.33 -7.04 10.16
N LEU A 125 3.09 -5.74 10.23
CA LEU A 125 1.76 -5.15 10.38
C LEU A 125 1.18 -4.83 9.00
N PHE A 126 0.14 -5.53 8.61
CA PHE A 126 -0.51 -5.35 7.30
C PHE A 126 -1.57 -4.25 7.40
N GLY A 127 -1.27 -3.10 6.79
CA GLY A 127 -2.17 -1.96 6.63
C GLY A 127 -3.23 -2.23 5.57
N PHE A 128 -4.13 -3.18 5.83
CA PHE A 128 -5.06 -3.77 4.87
C PHE A 128 -6.48 -3.64 5.45
N ALA A 129 -7.16 -2.53 5.15
CA ALA A 129 -8.44 -2.20 5.77
C ALA A 129 -9.59 -3.08 5.26
N ALA A 130 -9.85 -3.03 3.95
CA ALA A 130 -10.79 -3.91 3.27
C ALA A 130 -10.47 -4.01 1.76
N PRO A 131 -10.94 -5.05 1.07
CA PRO A 131 -10.86 -5.14 -0.39
C PRO A 131 -11.62 -4.01 -1.09
N ILE A 132 -11.07 -3.47 -2.18
CA ILE A 132 -11.69 -2.50 -3.08
C ILE A 132 -11.47 -2.86 -4.54
N ASN A 133 -12.38 -2.39 -5.38
CA ASN A 133 -12.22 -2.30 -6.82
C ASN A 133 -12.55 -0.89 -7.36
N LEU A 134 -12.40 -0.64 -8.66
CA LEU A 134 -12.69 0.67 -9.26
C LEU A 134 -14.15 1.07 -9.08
N THR A 135 -15.07 0.10 -9.17
CA THR A 135 -16.50 0.31 -8.95
C THR A 135 -16.77 0.90 -7.57
N ASP A 136 -16.17 0.36 -6.51
CA ASP A 136 -16.34 0.88 -5.15
C ASP A 136 -15.87 2.35 -5.04
N MET A 137 -14.74 2.68 -5.68
CA MET A 137 -14.21 4.04 -5.69
C MET A 137 -15.10 5.00 -6.50
N ILE A 138 -15.58 4.60 -7.68
CA ILE A 138 -16.49 5.40 -8.49
C ILE A 138 -17.78 5.69 -7.71
N LEU A 139 -18.40 4.66 -7.13
CA LEU A 139 -19.64 4.80 -6.36
C LEU A 139 -19.46 5.72 -5.14
N ALA A 140 -18.32 5.61 -4.44
CA ALA A 140 -18.00 6.50 -3.33
C ALA A 140 -17.84 7.96 -3.80
N VAL A 141 -17.15 8.18 -4.93
CA VAL A 141 -16.98 9.53 -5.51
C VAL A 141 -18.31 10.10 -6.00
N GLN A 142 -19.16 9.31 -6.66
CA GLN A 142 -20.51 9.72 -7.09
C GLN A 142 -21.38 10.11 -5.90
N LYS A 143 -21.32 9.36 -4.79
CA LYS A 143 -22.04 9.67 -3.56
C LYS A 143 -21.57 10.99 -2.93
N LEU A 144 -20.26 11.28 -2.99
CA LEU A 144 -19.66 12.50 -2.44
C LEU A 144 -19.85 13.73 -3.35
N GLN A 145 -19.97 13.54 -4.66
CA GLN A 145 -20.12 14.59 -5.66
C GLN A 145 -21.27 14.27 -6.64
N PRO A 146 -22.53 14.23 -6.16
CA PRO A 146 -23.67 13.76 -6.97
C PRO A 146 -23.97 14.61 -8.21
N ASP A 147 -23.57 15.89 -8.19
CA ASP A 147 -23.78 16.81 -9.30
C ASP A 147 -22.62 16.80 -10.32
N ASN A 148 -21.56 16.02 -10.08
CA ASN A 148 -20.39 15.99 -10.96
C ASN A 148 -20.58 14.99 -12.12
N ILE A 149 -21.01 15.53 -13.26
CA ILE A 149 -21.26 14.78 -14.50
C ILE A 149 -20.01 14.21 -15.17
N LEU A 150 -18.81 14.56 -14.72
CA LEU A 150 -17.56 14.06 -15.30
C LEU A 150 -17.20 12.67 -14.77
N ILE A 151 -17.73 12.28 -13.62
CA ILE A 151 -17.43 10.99 -13.00
C ILE A 151 -17.91 9.87 -13.95
N PRO A 152 -17.04 8.92 -14.33
CA PRO A 152 -17.41 7.84 -15.24
C PRO A 152 -18.41 6.88 -14.59
N GLU A 153 -19.13 6.13 -15.41
CA GLU A 153 -19.91 4.98 -14.95
C GLU A 153 -18.99 3.84 -14.49
N PRO A 154 -19.41 3.05 -13.49
CA PRO A 154 -18.66 1.87 -13.09
C PRO A 154 -18.46 0.86 -14.23
N PRO A 155 -17.30 0.19 -14.29
CA PRO A 155 -17.08 -0.90 -15.23
C PRO A 155 -18.06 -2.06 -14.99
N VAL A 156 -18.49 -2.71 -16.07
CA VAL A 156 -19.35 -3.91 -16.00
C VAL A 156 -18.49 -5.13 -15.67
N ASP A 157 -19.01 -6.01 -14.81
CA ASP A 157 -18.40 -7.30 -14.42
C ASP A 157 -16.97 -7.19 -13.84
N GLU A 158 -16.68 -6.11 -13.10
CA GLU A 158 -15.40 -5.96 -12.43
C GLU A 158 -15.22 -7.01 -11.31
N GLY A 159 -14.06 -7.66 -11.31
CA GLY A 159 -13.70 -8.66 -10.30
C GLY A 159 -13.56 -8.08 -8.88
N ARG A 160 -13.35 -9.00 -7.93
CA ARG A 160 -13.11 -8.70 -6.52
C ARG A 160 -11.84 -9.42 -6.06
N ASP A 161 -11.12 -8.81 -5.12
CA ASP A 161 -10.09 -9.51 -4.37
C ASP A 161 -10.79 -10.45 -3.37
N LEU A 162 -10.55 -11.75 -3.53
CA LEU A 162 -11.11 -12.81 -2.68
C LEU A 162 -10.12 -13.29 -1.63
N SER A 163 -8.94 -12.67 -1.54
CA SER A 163 -7.92 -13.05 -0.58
C SER A 163 -8.31 -12.66 0.84
N GLU A 164 -8.04 -13.56 1.80
CA GLU A 164 -8.06 -13.23 3.23
C GLU A 164 -6.62 -13.10 3.72
N VAL A 165 -6.23 -11.88 4.13
CA VAL A 165 -4.93 -11.64 4.76
C VAL A 165 -5.09 -11.82 6.26
N ILE A 166 -5.04 -13.08 6.72
CA ILE A 166 -5.23 -13.46 8.14
C ILE A 166 -4.44 -12.56 9.12
N PRO A 167 -3.16 -12.21 8.87
CA PRO A 167 -2.39 -11.36 9.78
C PRO A 167 -2.85 -9.90 9.86
N ALA A 168 -3.68 -9.41 8.94
CA ALA A 168 -4.16 -8.02 8.94
C ALA A 168 -5.00 -7.68 10.20
N LYS A 169 -5.63 -8.68 10.81
CA LYS A 169 -6.39 -8.54 12.06
C LYS A 169 -5.52 -8.01 13.22
N GLU A 170 -4.20 -8.27 13.20
CA GLU A 170 -3.28 -7.76 14.22
C GLU A 170 -3.11 -6.24 14.14
N ALA A 171 -3.03 -5.69 12.93
CA ALA A 171 -2.92 -4.25 12.72
C ALA A 171 -4.19 -3.52 13.15
N GLU A 172 -5.37 -4.07 12.83
CA GLU A 172 -6.64 -3.51 13.29
C GLU A 172 -6.76 -3.52 14.82
N ARG A 173 -6.36 -4.62 15.46
CA ARG A 173 -6.30 -4.70 16.93
C ARG A 173 -5.40 -3.60 17.50
N LEU A 174 -4.24 -3.36 16.89
CA LEU A 174 -3.30 -2.34 17.35
C LEU A 174 -3.86 -0.91 17.20
N LEU A 175 -4.58 -0.63 16.10
CA LEU A 175 -5.31 0.64 15.94
C LEU A 175 -6.35 0.85 17.05
N ARG A 176 -7.06 -0.22 17.42
CA ARG A 176 -8.07 -0.15 18.49
C ARG A 176 -7.43 0.07 19.86
N GLU A 177 -6.50 -0.80 20.23
CA GLU A 177 -5.96 -0.87 21.59
C GLU A 177 -4.93 0.23 21.88
N PHE A 178 -4.02 0.51 20.93
CA PHE A 178 -2.96 1.52 21.14
C PHE A 178 -3.41 2.92 20.71
N CYS A 179 -4.12 3.03 19.58
CA CYS A 179 -4.48 4.32 19.01
C CYS A 179 -5.90 4.79 19.40
N GLY A 180 -6.67 3.97 20.13
CA GLY A 180 -8.02 4.31 20.58
C GLY A 180 -9.05 4.44 19.45
N ARG A 181 -8.81 3.82 18.28
CA ARG A 181 -9.75 3.84 17.14
C ARG A 181 -10.84 2.79 17.32
N GLU A 182 -12.00 3.02 16.70
CA GLU A 182 -13.03 1.98 16.59
C GLU A 182 -12.71 0.92 15.52
N GLY A 183 -11.72 1.16 14.67
CA GLY A 183 -11.35 0.31 13.54
C GLY A 183 -10.63 1.13 12.46
N TRP A 184 -10.55 0.56 11.26
CA TRP A 184 -10.06 1.27 10.08
C TRP A 184 -10.99 2.40 9.67
N THR A 185 -10.41 3.46 9.12
CA THR A 185 -11.15 4.54 8.45
C THR A 185 -11.85 4.00 7.20
N SER A 186 -13.10 4.41 6.99
CA SER A 186 -13.91 3.90 5.87
C SER A 186 -13.46 4.45 4.52
N LEU A 187 -13.76 3.74 3.43
CA LEU A 187 -13.44 4.19 2.07
C LEU A 187 -14.08 5.55 1.73
N GLU A 188 -15.30 5.77 2.18
CA GLU A 188 -16.04 7.01 1.91
C GLU A 188 -15.41 8.20 2.65
N GLU A 189 -15.01 7.98 3.91
CA GLU A 189 -14.36 9.01 4.73
C GLU A 189 -12.99 9.40 4.17
N ILE A 190 -12.15 8.43 3.80
CA ILE A 190 -10.81 8.73 3.25
C ILE A 190 -10.87 9.39 1.87
N ILE A 191 -11.84 8.99 1.02
CA ILE A 191 -12.03 9.63 -0.28
C ILE A 191 -12.53 11.06 -0.10
N ALA A 192 -13.43 11.33 0.86
CA ALA A 192 -13.89 12.68 1.16
C ALA A 192 -12.71 13.59 1.54
N GLN A 193 -11.86 13.15 2.48
CA GLN A 193 -10.65 13.88 2.88
C GLN A 193 -9.66 14.07 1.72
N GLY A 194 -9.52 13.04 0.88
CA GLY A 194 -8.65 13.04 -0.29
C GLY A 194 -9.09 14.04 -1.36
N ILE A 195 -10.40 14.18 -1.60
CA ILE A 195 -10.96 15.11 -2.58
C ILE A 195 -10.86 16.56 -2.11
N GLU A 196 -11.05 16.82 -0.81
CA GLU A 196 -10.99 18.19 -0.23
C GLU A 196 -9.56 18.79 -0.16
N GLY A 197 -8.51 17.96 -0.20
CA GLY A 197 -7.12 18.44 -0.22
C GLY A 197 -6.80 19.34 -1.43
N CYS A 198 -5.69 20.08 -1.37
CA CYS A 198 -5.30 21.11 -2.35
C CYS A 198 -5.39 20.69 -3.82
#